data_AF-A0A534X5W6-F1
#
_entry.id   AF-A0A534X5W6-F1
#
_cell.length_a   1.000
_cell.length_b   1.000
_cell.length_c   1.000
_cell.angle_alpha   90.00
_cell.angle_beta   90.00
_cell.angle_gamma   90.00
#
_symmetry.space_group_name_H-M   'P 1'
#
loop_
_entity.id
_entity.type
_entity.pdbx_description
1 polymer ?
#
loop_
_entity_poly.entity_id
_entity_poly.type
_entity_poly.pdbx_seq_one_letter_code
_entity_poly.pdbx_strand_id
1 'polypeptide(L)'
;MSTLIVALLLLPIAVALLAGLVTLLARPLVAPAIAALEGARFRRCLTRVARGDLQLQGRQIEAALREFEAAFCLMTVRADARLAEQIGRHHVGLLSRLLSVADDLPQQRVRLLALAKTDRLLARRGEMQRAYLQLRSRPLRDGRRLQLERELRRNARDLRAAVRELIADLQLISSRTVAYQ
;
A
#
# COMPACT_ATOMS: atom_id res chain seq x y z
N MET A 1 51.67 2.05 34.66
CA MET A 1 51.83 2.39 33.22
C MET A 1 51.34 1.25 32.31
N SER A 2 51.69 -0.02 32.55
CA SER A 2 51.28 -1.17 31.72
C SER A 2 49.76 -1.46 31.70
N THR A 3 49.06 -1.30 32.83
CA THR A 3 47.62 -1.59 32.95
C THR A 3 46.73 -0.61 32.19
N LEU A 4 47.11 0.67 32.14
CA LEU A 4 46.39 1.72 31.40
C LEU A 4 46.46 1.50 29.89
N ILE A 5 47.62 1.07 29.39
CA ILE A 5 47.83 0.80 27.96
C ILE A 5 47.01 -0.43 27.54
N VAL A 6 46.98 -1.48 28.36
CA VAL A 6 46.16 -2.67 28.13
C VAL A 6 44.66 -2.35 28.16
N ALA A 7 44.21 -1.52 29.11
CA ALA A 7 42.82 -1.08 29.18
C ALA A 7 42.40 -0.25 27.94
N LEU A 8 43.30 0.63 27.45
CA LEU A 8 43.05 1.46 26.27
C LEU A 8 42.95 0.63 24.98
N LEU A 9 43.71 -0.47 24.89
CA LEU A 9 43.66 -1.43 23.78
C LEU A 9 42.43 -2.35 23.81
N LEU A 10 41.97 -2.75 25.01
CA LEU A 10 40.82 -3.64 25.17
C LEU A 10 39.47 -2.92 25.04
N LEU A 11 39.41 -1.62 25.38
CA LEU A 11 38.20 -0.80 25.26
C LEU A 11 37.55 -0.86 23.86
N PRO A 12 38.27 -0.63 22.73
CA PRO A 12 37.65 -0.68 21.40
C PRO A 12 37.14 -2.08 21.04
N ILE A 13 37.81 -3.14 21.49
CA ILE A 13 37.38 -4.53 21.28
C ILE A 13 36.09 -4.81 22.04
N ALA A 14 36.01 -4.38 23.31
CA ALA A 14 34.80 -4.51 24.12
C ALA A 14 33.62 -3.74 23.52
N VAL A 15 33.85 -2.52 23.02
CA VAL A 15 32.82 -1.72 22.34
C VAL A 15 32.36 -2.40 21.04
N ALA A 16 33.28 -2.94 20.23
CA ALA A 16 32.94 -3.66 19.00
C ALA A 16 32.13 -4.93 19.29
N LEU A 17 32.49 -5.69 20.32
CA LEU A 17 31.74 -6.86 20.76
C LEU A 17 30.34 -6.49 21.25
N LEU A 18 30.21 -5.43 22.06
CA LEU A 18 28.92 -4.95 22.54
C LEU A 18 28.02 -4.50 21.38
N ALA A 19 28.56 -3.74 20.43
CA ALA A 19 27.84 -3.33 19.23
C ALA A 19 27.44 -4.52 18.35
N GLY A 20 28.32 -5.51 18.21
CA GLY A 20 28.03 -6.79 17.53
C GLY A 20 26.89 -7.54 18.20
N LEU A 21 26.89 -7.64 19.54
CA LEU A 21 25.84 -8.31 20.31
C LEU A 21 24.50 -7.59 20.18
N VAL A 22 24.50 -6.25 20.31
CA VAL A 22 23.28 -5.43 20.14
C VAL A 22 22.70 -5.59 18.75
N THR A 23 23.53 -5.59 17.70
CA THR A 23 23.04 -5.78 16.32
C THR A 23 22.49 -7.19 16.08
N LEU A 24 23.09 -8.22 16.68
CA LEU A 24 22.59 -9.59 16.65
C LEU A 24 21.24 -9.72 17.35
N LEU A 25 21.08 -9.11 18.52
CA LEU A 25 19.83 -9.11 19.29
C LEU A 25 18.73 -8.27 18.63
N ALA A 26 19.08 -7.17 17.96
CA ALA A 26 18.11 -6.29 17.31
C ALA A 26 17.64 -6.82 15.94
N ARG A 27 18.48 -7.57 15.21
CA ARG A 27 18.15 -8.16 13.90
C ARG A 27 16.81 -8.91 13.84
N PRO A 28 16.48 -9.82 14.77
CA PRO A 28 15.20 -10.53 14.74
C PRO A 28 13.98 -9.62 14.95
N LEU A 29 14.15 -8.44 15.55
CA LEU A 29 13.06 -7.49 15.81
C LEU A 29 12.70 -6.62 14.59
N VAL A 30 13.58 -6.53 13.59
CA VAL A 30 13.35 -5.69 12.41
C VAL A 30 12.16 -6.18 11.57
N ALA A 31 12.09 -7.49 11.31
CA ALA A 31 11.00 -8.08 10.53
C ALA A 31 9.61 -7.91 11.17
N PRO A 32 9.39 -8.22 12.47
CA PRO A 32 8.09 -8.02 13.11
C PRO A 32 7.74 -6.52 13.24
N ALA A 33 8.71 -5.63 13.44
CA ALA A 33 8.46 -4.19 13.45
C ALA A 33 7.95 -3.70 12.08
N ILE A 34 8.57 -4.16 10.97
CA ILE A 34 8.11 -3.84 9.62
C ILE A 34 6.69 -4.38 9.40
N ALA A 35 6.43 -5.65 9.75
CA ALA A 35 5.11 -6.25 9.60
C ALA A 35 4.03 -5.50 10.40
N ALA A 36 4.34 -5.08 11.64
CA ALA A 36 3.44 -4.31 12.47
C ALA A 36 3.12 -2.93 11.86
N LEU A 37 4.14 -2.25 11.31
CA LEU A 37 3.96 -0.97 10.62
C LEU A 37 3.10 -1.12 9.34
N GLU A 38 3.34 -2.17 8.55
CA GLU A 38 2.56 -2.49 7.36
C GLU A 38 1.10 -2.79 7.73
N GLY A 39 0.87 -3.60 8.76
CA GLY A 39 -0.46 -3.90 9.28
C GLY A 39 -1.18 -2.67 9.85
N ALA A 40 -0.46 -1.78 10.54
CA ALA A 40 -1.02 -0.51 11.02
C ALA A 40 -1.44 0.40 9.85
N ARG A 41 -0.63 0.47 8.78
CA ARG A 41 -0.99 1.22 7.57
C ARG A 41 -2.20 0.61 6.87
N PHE A 42 -2.29 -0.72 6.79
CA PHE A 42 -3.43 -1.39 6.19
C PHE A 42 -4.73 -1.13 6.97
N ARG A 43 -4.67 -1.19 8.31
CA ARG A 43 -5.81 -0.80 9.17
C ARG A 43 -6.30 0.61 8.89
N ARG A 44 -5.41 1.58 8.66
CA ARG A 44 -5.82 2.94 8.27
C ARG A 44 -6.62 2.95 6.97
N CYS A 45 -6.23 2.16 5.97
CA CYS A 45 -7.02 2.06 4.74
C CYS A 45 -8.41 1.44 4.99
N LEU A 46 -8.50 0.40 5.84
CA LEU A 46 -9.79 -0.21 6.19
C LEU A 46 -10.71 0.80 6.87
N THR A 47 -10.17 1.61 7.79
CA THR A 47 -10.92 2.71 8.42
C THR A 47 -11.40 3.73 7.39
N ARG A 48 -10.60 4.04 6.35
CA ARG A 48 -11.01 4.93 5.25
C ARG A 48 -12.21 4.38 4.49
N VAL A 49 -12.22 3.07 4.18
CA VAL A 49 -13.39 2.42 3.55
C VAL A 49 -14.62 2.53 4.44
N ALA A 50 -14.50 2.20 5.72
CA ALA A 50 -15.64 2.29 6.64
C ALA A 50 -16.21 3.73 6.72
N ARG A 51 -15.35 4.76 6.68
CA ARG A 51 -15.79 6.16 6.62
C ARG A 51 -16.49 6.50 5.31
N GLY A 52 -15.96 6.03 4.18
CA GLY A 52 -16.59 6.19 2.88
C GLY A 52 -17.96 5.52 2.82
N ASP A 53 -18.08 4.30 3.36
CA ASP A 53 -19.35 3.56 3.45
C ASP A 53 -20.39 4.34 4.29
N LEU A 54 -19.98 4.94 5.43
CA LEU A 54 -20.86 5.81 6.24
C LEU A 54 -21.28 7.08 5.50
N GLN A 55 -20.39 7.72 4.75
CA GLN A 55 -20.71 8.91 3.95
C GLN A 55 -21.69 8.59 2.83
N LEU A 56 -21.54 7.41 2.22
CA LEU A 56 -22.43 6.92 1.16
C LEU A 56 -23.84 6.66 1.71
N GLN A 57 -23.96 6.07 2.91
CA GLN A 57 -25.25 5.96 3.62
C GLN A 57 -25.89 7.33 3.89
N GLY A 58 -25.06 8.33 4.23
CA GLY A 58 -25.48 9.72 4.40
C GLY A 58 -25.73 10.48 3.08
N ARG A 59 -25.73 9.81 1.92
CA ARG A 59 -25.88 10.38 0.57
C ARG A 59 -24.82 11.43 0.20
N GLN A 60 -23.68 11.43 0.88
CA GLN A 60 -22.56 12.33 0.60
C GLN A 60 -21.58 11.67 -0.38
N ILE A 61 -22.00 11.54 -1.65
CA ILE A 61 -21.27 10.78 -2.68
C ILE A 61 -19.85 11.31 -2.87
N GLU A 62 -19.67 12.63 -3.00
CA GLU A 62 -18.33 13.21 -3.20
C GLU A 62 -17.37 12.93 -2.03
N ALA A 63 -17.87 13.01 -0.80
CA ALA A 63 -17.07 12.73 0.38
C ALA A 63 -16.67 11.25 0.40
N ALA A 64 -17.63 10.35 0.13
CA ALA A 64 -17.39 8.91 0.06
C ALA A 64 -16.31 8.55 -0.98
N LEU A 65 -16.41 9.15 -2.17
CA LEU A 65 -15.44 8.93 -3.25
C LEU A 65 -14.02 9.41 -2.87
N ARG A 66 -13.87 10.52 -2.13
CA ARG A 66 -12.57 10.98 -1.62
C ARG A 66 -11.98 10.01 -0.58
N GLU A 67 -12.81 9.47 0.32
CA GLU A 67 -12.38 8.46 1.29
C GLU A 67 -11.98 7.16 0.58
N PHE A 68 -12.71 6.74 -0.46
CA PHE A 68 -12.36 5.56 -1.27
C PHE A 68 -11.06 5.75 -2.06
N GLU A 69 -10.80 6.94 -2.64
CA GLU A 69 -9.51 7.26 -3.27
C GLU A 69 -8.36 7.03 -2.26
N ALA A 70 -8.50 7.60 -1.06
CA ALA A 70 -7.49 7.50 -0.02
C ALA A 70 -7.36 6.08 0.58
N ALA A 71 -8.36 5.23 0.39
CA ALA A 71 -8.39 3.86 0.89
C ALA A 71 -7.57 2.87 0.03
N PHE A 72 -7.12 3.24 -1.17
CA PHE A 72 -6.24 2.38 -1.96
C PHE A 72 -4.86 2.23 -1.30
N CYS A 73 -4.59 1.05 -0.73
CA CYS A 73 -3.30 0.75 -0.09
C CYS A 73 -2.20 0.43 -1.10
N LEU A 74 -1.40 1.42 -1.48
CA LEU A 74 -0.35 1.27 -2.52
C LEU A 74 1.07 1.18 -1.95
N MET A 75 1.19 0.67 -0.72
CA MET A 75 2.48 0.38 -0.12
C MET A 75 3.07 -0.91 -0.69
N THR A 76 4.40 -0.98 -0.75
CA THR A 76 5.11 -2.25 -1.02
C THR A 76 5.15 -3.04 0.27
N VAL A 77 4.58 -4.25 0.27
CA VAL A 77 4.65 -5.16 1.41
C VAL A 77 5.99 -5.89 1.38
N ARG A 78 6.70 -5.93 2.50
CA ARG A 78 8.07 -6.45 2.56
C ARG A 78 8.18 -7.71 3.41
N ALA A 79 7.36 -7.81 4.45
CA ALA A 79 7.51 -8.87 5.44
C ALA A 79 6.51 -10.02 5.23
N ASP A 80 5.23 -9.70 5.04
CA ASP A 80 4.14 -10.68 5.14
C ASP A 80 3.36 -10.88 3.82
N ALA A 81 3.43 -12.09 3.27
CA ALA A 81 2.68 -12.45 2.07
C ALA A 81 1.17 -12.50 2.29
N ARG A 82 0.72 -12.85 3.50
CA ARG A 82 -0.72 -12.88 3.83
C ARG A 82 -1.31 -11.48 3.79
N LEU A 83 -0.58 -10.49 4.32
CA LEU A 83 -0.97 -9.09 4.24
C LEU A 83 -1.07 -8.59 2.79
N ALA A 84 -0.13 -8.99 1.93
CA ALA A 84 -0.20 -8.63 0.51
C ALA A 84 -1.46 -9.20 -0.17
N GLU A 85 -1.85 -10.42 0.17
CA GLU A 85 -3.08 -11.04 -0.34
C GLU A 85 -4.34 -10.33 0.20
N GLN A 86 -4.36 -10.00 1.50
CA GLN A 86 -5.45 -9.22 2.12
C GLN A 86 -5.63 -7.85 1.45
N ILE A 87 -4.53 -7.17 1.13
CA ILE A 87 -4.56 -5.91 0.37
C ILE A 87 -5.16 -6.12 -1.02
N GLY A 88 -4.83 -7.22 -1.70
CA GLY A 88 -5.44 -7.55 -2.99
C GLY A 88 -6.96 -7.71 -2.90
N ARG A 89 -7.47 -8.46 -1.91
CA ARG A 89 -8.91 -8.60 -1.68
C ARG A 89 -9.59 -7.28 -1.32
N HIS A 90 -8.91 -6.46 -0.52
CA HIS A 90 -9.36 -5.10 -0.18
C HIS A 90 -9.53 -4.23 -1.43
N HIS A 91 -8.59 -4.28 -2.38
CA HIS A 91 -8.71 -3.54 -3.63
C HIS A 91 -9.89 -4.01 -4.48
N VAL A 92 -10.15 -5.31 -4.56
CA VAL A 92 -11.35 -5.85 -5.23
C VAL A 92 -12.62 -5.31 -4.57
N GLY A 93 -12.68 -5.31 -3.23
CA GLY A 93 -13.80 -4.74 -2.49
C GLY A 93 -14.01 -3.24 -2.71
N LEU A 94 -12.94 -2.48 -2.95
CA LEU A 94 -13.01 -1.07 -3.32
C LEU A 94 -13.55 -0.87 -4.74
N LEU A 95 -13.07 -1.63 -5.72
CA LEU A 95 -13.57 -1.56 -7.09
C LEU A 95 -15.06 -1.89 -7.16
N SER A 96 -15.51 -2.91 -6.43
CA SER A 96 -16.92 -3.28 -6.35
C SER A 96 -17.80 -2.16 -5.77
N ARG A 97 -17.31 -1.43 -4.76
CA ARG A 97 -18.02 -0.24 -4.22
C ARG A 97 -18.11 0.88 -5.26
N LEU A 98 -17.00 1.17 -5.96
CA LEU A 98 -16.99 2.19 -7.00
C LEU A 98 -17.91 1.83 -8.18
N LEU A 99 -17.98 0.55 -8.52
CA LEU A 99 -18.96 0.02 -9.49
C LEU A 99 -20.39 0.20 -9.00
N SER A 100 -20.70 -0.13 -7.74
CA SER A 100 -22.04 0.09 -7.19
C SER A 100 -22.45 1.56 -7.26
N VAL A 101 -21.53 2.49 -6.94
CA VAL A 101 -21.79 3.94 -7.09
C VAL A 101 -22.04 4.32 -8.55
N ALA A 102 -21.36 3.67 -9.49
CA ALA A 102 -21.55 3.91 -10.92
C ALA A 102 -22.89 3.35 -11.43
N ASP A 103 -23.30 2.18 -10.95
CA ASP A 103 -24.53 1.49 -11.35
C ASP A 103 -25.79 2.19 -10.84
N ASP A 104 -25.71 2.86 -9.68
CA ASP A 104 -26.79 3.67 -9.12
C ASP A 104 -27.04 4.97 -9.93
N LEU A 105 -26.20 5.29 -10.92
CA LEU A 105 -26.33 6.49 -11.76
C LEU A 105 -27.16 6.19 -13.02
N PRO A 106 -28.20 6.99 -13.34
CA PRO A 106 -29.20 6.66 -14.35
C PRO A 106 -28.70 6.68 -15.81
N GLN A 107 -27.48 7.16 -16.09
CA GLN A 107 -26.91 7.15 -17.44
C GLN A 107 -26.19 5.82 -17.73
N GLN A 108 -26.98 4.87 -18.25
CA GLN A 108 -26.55 3.58 -18.77
C GLN A 108 -25.36 3.74 -19.74
N ARG A 109 -24.27 3.03 -19.41
CA ARG A 109 -23.05 2.80 -20.22
C ARG A 109 -21.99 3.89 -20.17
N VAL A 110 -21.59 4.33 -18.98
CA VAL A 110 -20.22 4.81 -18.85
C VAL A 110 -19.29 3.59 -18.89
N ARG A 111 -18.65 3.38 -20.04
CA ARG A 111 -17.43 2.59 -20.12
C ARG A 111 -16.41 3.30 -19.24
N LEU A 112 -16.32 2.91 -17.98
CA LEU A 112 -15.27 3.35 -17.07
C LEU A 112 -13.96 2.73 -17.55
N LEU A 113 -13.40 3.25 -18.65
CA LEU A 113 -12.09 2.86 -19.17
C LEU A 113 -11.04 3.02 -18.07
N ALA A 114 -11.20 4.05 -17.24
CA ALA A 114 -10.40 4.26 -16.03
C ALA A 114 -10.54 3.12 -15.01
N LEU A 115 -11.72 2.50 -14.86
CA LEU A 115 -11.92 1.33 -14.01
C LEU A 115 -11.17 0.11 -14.55
N ALA A 116 -11.32 -0.19 -15.85
CA ALA A 116 -10.59 -1.31 -16.48
C ALA A 116 -9.07 -1.12 -16.41
N LYS A 117 -8.59 0.11 -16.60
CA LYS A 117 -7.18 0.50 -16.43
C LYS A 117 -6.72 0.30 -14.98
N THR A 118 -7.54 0.71 -14.01
CA THR A 118 -7.25 0.54 -12.57
C THR A 118 -7.17 -0.94 -12.21
N ASP A 119 -8.12 -1.75 -12.65
CA ASP A 119 -8.14 -3.20 -12.43
C ASP A 119 -6.87 -3.88 -12.99
N ARG A 120 -6.53 -3.59 -14.26
CA ARG A 120 -5.31 -4.12 -14.88
C ARG A 120 -4.04 -3.74 -14.12
N LEU A 121 -3.95 -2.49 -13.65
CA LEU A 121 -2.80 -2.02 -12.88
C LEU A 121 -2.73 -2.68 -11.49
N LEU A 122 -3.86 -2.99 -10.86
CA LEU A 122 -3.94 -3.74 -9.60
C LEU A 122 -3.55 -5.21 -9.78
N ALA A 123 -4.01 -5.86 -10.84
CA ALA A 123 -3.62 -7.23 -11.19
C ALA A 123 -2.09 -7.31 -11.37
N ARG A 124 -1.53 -6.41 -12.20
CA ARG A 124 -0.08 -6.31 -12.40
C ARG A 124 0.66 -6.03 -11.10
N ARG A 125 0.11 -5.19 -10.23
CA ARG A 125 0.68 -4.92 -8.90
C ARG A 125 0.75 -6.19 -8.06
N GLY A 126 -0.31 -6.97 -8.03
CA GLY A 126 -0.37 -8.25 -7.30
C GLY A 126 0.72 -9.21 -7.76
N GLU A 127 0.92 -9.34 -9.07
CA GLU A 127 2.01 -10.15 -9.65
C GLU A 127 3.40 -9.65 -9.22
N MET A 128 3.67 -8.35 -9.36
CA MET A 128 4.93 -7.76 -8.94
C MET A 128 5.19 -7.92 -7.44
N GLN A 129 4.13 -7.81 -6.61
CA GLN A 129 4.22 -7.97 -5.17
C GLN A 129 4.52 -9.42 -4.76
N ARG A 130 3.92 -10.41 -5.45
CA ARG A 130 4.26 -11.83 -5.28
C ARG A 130 5.70 -12.11 -5.69
N ALA A 131 6.12 -11.63 -6.86
CA ALA A 131 7.49 -11.77 -7.34
C ALA A 131 8.51 -11.12 -6.39
N TYR A 132 8.20 -9.94 -5.85
CA TYR A 132 9.04 -9.26 -4.87
C TYR A 132 9.21 -10.08 -3.59
N LEU A 133 8.13 -10.66 -3.07
CA LEU A 133 8.16 -11.47 -1.84
C LEU A 133 8.90 -12.80 -2.02
N GLN A 134 8.87 -13.40 -3.21
CA GLN A 134 9.68 -14.58 -3.55
C GLN A 134 11.18 -14.29 -3.46
N LEU A 135 11.60 -13.03 -3.68
CA LEU A 135 12.99 -12.60 -3.57
C LEU A 135 13.37 -12.11 -2.16
N ARG A 136 12.51 -12.30 -1.13
CA ARG A 136 12.77 -11.75 0.22
C ARG A 136 14.04 -12.28 0.89
N SER A 137 14.40 -13.54 0.61
CA SER A 137 15.59 -14.22 1.15
C SER A 137 16.88 -13.75 0.48
N ARG A 138 16.77 -13.05 -0.66
CA ARG A 138 17.92 -12.49 -1.37
C ARG A 138 18.43 -11.20 -0.70
N PRO A 139 19.73 -10.90 -0.84
CA PRO A 139 20.32 -9.72 -0.24
C PRO A 139 19.62 -8.43 -0.70
N LEU A 140 19.60 -7.44 0.19
CA LEU A 140 18.94 -6.15 -0.07
C LEU A 140 19.50 -5.39 -1.27
N ARG A 141 20.77 -5.65 -1.63
CA ARG A 141 21.46 -5.05 -2.78
C ARG A 141 21.28 -5.82 -4.09
N ASP A 142 20.47 -6.89 -4.11
CA ASP A 142 20.15 -7.59 -5.35
C ASP A 142 19.48 -6.62 -6.33
N GLY A 143 20.11 -6.42 -7.49
CA GLY A 143 19.64 -5.51 -8.52
C GLY A 143 18.21 -5.82 -8.98
N ARG A 144 17.82 -7.11 -9.03
CA ARG A 144 16.47 -7.53 -9.40
C ARG A 144 15.43 -7.11 -8.36
N ARG A 145 15.77 -7.21 -7.07
CA ARG A 145 14.89 -6.78 -5.98
C ARG A 145 14.70 -5.25 -5.98
N LEU A 146 15.78 -4.50 -6.20
CA LEU A 146 15.75 -3.04 -6.32
C LEU A 146 14.95 -2.59 -7.54
N GLN A 147 15.10 -3.29 -8.68
CA GLN A 147 14.32 -3.02 -9.88
C GLN A 147 12.82 -3.23 -9.64
N LEU A 148 12.41 -4.36 -9.07
CA LEU A 148 11.00 -4.62 -8.74
C LEU A 148 10.43 -3.59 -7.77
N GLU A 149 11.22 -3.12 -6.80
CA GLU A 149 10.76 -2.05 -5.90
C GLU A 149 10.54 -0.73 -6.65
N ARG A 150 11.39 -0.38 -7.61
CA ARG A 150 11.19 0.80 -8.48
C ARG A 150 9.95 0.64 -9.35
N GLU A 151 9.72 -0.54 -9.91
CA GLU A 151 8.54 -0.85 -10.72
C GLU A 151 7.25 -0.78 -9.89
N LEU A 152 7.24 -1.33 -8.67
CA LEU A 152 6.12 -1.21 -7.72
C LEU A 152 5.82 0.25 -7.35
N ARG A 153 6.84 1.10 -7.23
CA ARG A 153 6.69 2.55 -6.99
C ARG A 153 6.19 3.31 -8.22
N ARG A 154 6.58 2.89 -9.43
CA ARG A 154 6.06 3.44 -10.70
C ARG A 154 4.59 3.08 -10.85
N ASN A 155 4.27 1.79 -10.75
CA ASN A 155 2.89 1.30 -10.77
C ASN A 155 2.00 1.95 -9.69
N ALA A 156 2.51 2.20 -8.48
CA ALA A 156 1.75 2.93 -7.47
C ALA A 156 1.40 4.37 -7.88
N ARG A 157 2.27 5.05 -8.62
CA ARG A 157 1.99 6.39 -9.16
C ARG A 157 0.97 6.33 -10.29
N ASP A 158 1.16 5.39 -11.21
CA ASP A 158 0.23 5.18 -12.34
C ASP A 158 -1.17 4.80 -11.83
N LEU A 159 -1.25 3.96 -10.79
CA LEU A 159 -2.51 3.59 -10.17
C LEU A 159 -3.17 4.78 -9.47
N ARG A 160 -2.43 5.62 -8.74
CA ARG A 160 -3.01 6.84 -8.16
C ARG A 160 -3.62 7.75 -9.21
N ALA A 161 -2.92 7.91 -10.35
CA ALA A 161 -3.45 8.70 -11.45
C ALA A 161 -4.72 8.07 -12.03
N ALA A 162 -4.72 6.76 -12.28
CA ALA A 162 -5.90 6.05 -12.81
C ALA A 162 -7.10 6.05 -11.84
N VAL A 163 -6.86 5.93 -10.54
CA VAL A 163 -7.92 6.03 -9.52
C VAL A 163 -8.48 7.45 -9.48
N ARG A 164 -7.64 8.49 -9.54
CA ARG A 164 -8.12 9.88 -9.60
C ARG A 164 -8.97 10.16 -10.84
N GLU A 165 -8.52 9.66 -11.99
CA GLU A 165 -9.26 9.73 -13.25
C GLU A 165 -10.64 9.06 -13.09
N LEU A 166 -10.68 7.84 -12.55
CA LEU A 166 -11.92 7.11 -12.28
C LEU A 166 -12.86 7.86 -11.32
N ILE A 167 -12.33 8.39 -10.22
CA ILE A 167 -13.13 9.14 -9.24
C ILE A 167 -13.68 10.43 -9.84
N ALA A 168 -12.87 11.15 -10.64
CA ALA A 168 -13.30 12.36 -11.33
C ALA A 168 -14.42 12.08 -12.34
N ASP A 169 -14.33 10.96 -13.08
CA ASP A 169 -15.39 10.52 -13.99
C ASP A 169 -16.70 10.28 -13.21
N LEU A 170 -16.64 9.57 -12.08
CA LEU A 170 -17.82 9.31 -11.22
C LEU A 170 -18.43 10.60 -10.66
N GLN A 171 -17.60 11.56 -10.23
CA GLN A 171 -18.07 12.86 -9.73
C GLN A 171 -18.76 13.69 -10.84
N LEU A 172 -18.22 13.66 -12.06
CA LEU A 172 -18.79 14.37 -13.19
C LEU A 172 -20.17 13.80 -13.59
N ILE A 173 -20.34 12.49 -13.51
CA ILE A 173 -21.63 11.83 -13.79
C ILE A 173 -22.63 12.13 -12.65
N SER A 174 -22.17 12.06 -11.40
CA SER A 174 -23.01 12.38 -10.23
C SER A 174 -23.53 13.82 -10.28
N SER A 175 -22.69 14.80 -10.63
CA SER A 175 -23.11 16.22 -10.69
C SER A 175 -24.09 16.50 -11.83
N ARG A 176 -23.93 15.85 -12.99
CA ARG A 176 -24.89 15.94 -14.10
C ARG A 176 -26.26 15.40 -13.72
N THR A 177 -26.33 14.36 -12.89
CA THR A 177 -27.60 13.78 -12.45
C THR A 177 -28.40 14.76 -11.59
N VAL A 178 -27.74 15.53 -10.73
CA VAL A 178 -28.38 16.57 -9.90
C VAL A 178 -28.89 17.75 -10.74
N ALA A 179 -28.23 18.09 -11.85
CA ALA A 179 -28.63 19.21 -12.69
C ALA A 179 -29.87 18.93 -13.58
N TYR A 180 -30.26 17.66 -13.74
CA TYR A 180 -31.42 17.22 -14.52
C TYR A 180 -32.61 16.76 -13.65
N GLN A 181 -32.49 16.84 -12.32
CA GLN A 181 -33.57 16.66 -11.34
C GLN A 181 -34.15 18.02 -10.96
#